data_AF-A0A520JXR5-F1
#
_entry.id   AF-A0A520JXR5-F1
#
_cell.length_a   1.000
_cell.length_b   1.000
_cell.length_c   1.000
_cell.angle_alpha   90.00
_cell.angle_beta   90.00
_cell.angle_gamma   90.00
#
_symmetry.space_group_name_H-M   'P 1'
#
loop_
_entity.id
_entity.type
_entity.pdbx_description
1 polymer ?
#
loop_
_entity_poly.entity_id
_entity_poly.type
_entity_poly.pdbx_seq_one_letter_code
_entity_poly.pdbx_strand_id
1 'polypeptide(L)'
;MEEKYRPFPPGWELKPGKKIEYRKKLGAFEMVATETEGFCEKCKKKGLGFSFKTLDSRGDQLGKSGAYWCSKCGEGMDPKAYEQFVKTELITPEM
;
A
#
# COMPACT_ATOMS: atom_id res chain seq x y z
N MET A 1 21.21 14.32 -10.15
CA MET A 1 19.97 13.70 -10.65
C MET A 1 19.24 13.17 -9.43
N GLU A 2 18.20 13.85 -8.97
CA GLU A 2 17.37 13.35 -7.88
C GLU A 2 16.69 12.08 -8.37
N GLU A 3 17.24 10.95 -7.95
CA GLU A 3 16.60 9.65 -8.02
C GLU A 3 15.24 9.82 -7.33
N LYS A 4 14.18 10.09 -8.12
CA LYS A 4 12.83 10.32 -7.63
C LYS A 4 12.53 9.19 -6.67
N TYR A 5 12.57 9.48 -5.38
CA TYR A 5 12.39 8.50 -4.32
C TYR A 5 11.07 7.80 -4.64
N ARG A 6 11.14 6.57 -5.14
CA ARG A 6 9.95 5.76 -5.37
C ARG A 6 9.74 5.03 -4.05
N PRO A 7 8.78 5.44 -3.22
CA PRO A 7 8.57 4.78 -1.93
C PRO A 7 8.10 3.33 -2.09
N PHE A 8 7.75 2.92 -3.33
CA PHE A 8 7.28 1.59 -3.66
C PHE A 8 8.27 0.80 -4.52
N PRO A 9 8.37 -0.52 -4.30
CA PRO A 9 9.22 -1.41 -5.10
C PRO A 9 8.75 -1.50 -6.56
N PRO A 10 9.58 -2.05 -7.46
CA PRO A 10 9.20 -2.27 -8.86
C PRO A 10 7.91 -3.11 -8.99
N GLY A 11 7.11 -2.78 -10.00
CA GLY A 11 5.80 -3.40 -10.25
C GLY A 11 4.61 -2.64 -9.64
N TRP A 12 4.86 -1.59 -8.85
CA TRP A 12 3.83 -0.62 -8.50
C TRP A 12 3.76 0.48 -9.57
N GLU A 13 2.59 0.65 -10.16
CA GLU A 13 2.29 1.70 -11.11
C GLU A 13 1.76 2.92 -10.36
N LEU A 14 2.43 4.07 -10.52
CA LEU A 14 1.91 5.35 -10.07
C LEU A 14 0.74 5.76 -10.97
N LYS A 15 -0.45 5.87 -10.39
CA LYS A 15 -1.62 6.50 -10.99
C LYS A 15 -1.70 7.94 -10.49
N PRO A 16 -1.31 8.93 -11.32
CA PRO A 16 -1.52 10.33 -10.98
C PRO A 16 -3.01 10.64 -11.03
N GLY A 17 -3.55 11.16 -9.93
CA GLY A 17 -4.95 11.57 -9.80
C GLY A 17 -5.09 12.74 -8.82
N LYS A 18 -6.28 12.95 -8.26
CA LYS A 18 -6.49 13.93 -7.16
C LYS A 18 -5.66 13.61 -5.91
N LYS A 19 -5.31 12.33 -5.72
CA LYS A 19 -4.36 11.83 -4.73
C LYS A 19 -3.34 10.95 -5.43
N ILE A 20 -2.14 10.87 -4.88
CA ILE A 20 -1.10 9.95 -5.35
C ILE A 20 -1.54 8.53 -5.01
N GLU A 21 -1.78 7.71 -6.02
CA GLU A 21 -2.13 6.29 -5.84
C GLU A 21 -1.07 5.42 -6.51
N TYR A 22 -0.61 4.40 -5.82
CA TYR A 22 0.22 3.34 -6.38
C TYR A 22 -0.64 2.09 -6.49
N ARG A 23 -0.62 1.42 -7.64
CA ARG A 23 -1.38 0.19 -7.87
C ARG A 23 -0.48 -0.93 -8.32
N LYS A 24 -0.73 -2.15 -7.84
CA LYS A 24 -0.01 -3.35 -8.24
C LYS A 24 -0.97 -4.51 -8.41
N LYS A 25 -0.96 -5.11 -9.59
CA LYS A 25 -1.73 -6.33 -9.86
C LYS A 25 -1.02 -7.55 -9.28
N LEU A 26 -1.80 -8.39 -8.62
CA LEU A 26 -1.36 -9.62 -7.99
C LEU A 26 -2.31 -10.76 -8.38
N GLY A 27 -2.13 -11.26 -9.61
CA GLY A 27 -3.02 -12.27 -10.21
C GLY A 27 -4.44 -11.71 -10.39
N ALA A 28 -5.39 -12.33 -9.70
CA ALA A 28 -6.81 -11.94 -9.70
C ALA A 28 -7.12 -10.72 -8.79
N PHE A 29 -6.14 -10.21 -8.06
CA PHE A 29 -6.30 -9.15 -7.06
C PHE A 29 -5.50 -7.89 -7.44
N GLU A 30 -5.91 -6.73 -6.96
CA GLU A 30 -5.22 -5.46 -7.16
C GLU A 30 -4.92 -4.80 -5.81
N MET A 31 -3.65 -4.61 -5.51
CA MET A 31 -3.21 -3.83 -4.35
C MET A 31 -3.17 -2.35 -4.73
N VAL A 32 -3.73 -1.49 -3.88
CA VAL A 32 -3.76 -0.05 -4.06
C VAL A 32 -3.23 0.61 -2.79
N ALA A 33 -2.24 1.48 -2.94
CA ALA A 33 -1.70 2.30 -1.88
C ALA A 33 -2.01 3.77 -2.20
N THR A 34 -2.84 4.39 -1.38
CA THR A 34 -3.24 5.79 -1.56
C THR A 34 -2.46 6.65 -0.57
N GLU A 35 -1.81 7.70 -1.06
CA GLU A 35 -1.16 8.68 -0.21
C GLU A 35 -2.24 9.45 0.59
N THR A 36 -2.08 9.45 1.91
CA THR A 36 -2.96 10.14 2.82
C THR A 36 -2.14 10.83 3.91
N GLU A 37 -2.62 11.97 4.37
CA GLU A 37 -2.09 12.57 5.59
C GLU A 37 -2.64 11.80 6.80
N GLY A 38 -1.71 11.28 7.60
CA GLY A 38 -2.00 10.56 8.82
C GLY A 38 -1.17 11.11 9.98
N PHE A 39 -1.67 10.94 11.20
CA PHE A 39 -0.84 11.14 12.38
C PHE A 39 -0.01 9.89 12.60
N CYS A 40 1.32 10.03 12.55
CA CYS A 40 2.23 8.93 12.85
C CYS A 40 2.59 8.98 14.33
N GLU A 41 2.31 7.89 15.06
CA GLU A 41 2.53 7.82 16.50
C GLU A 41 4.03 7.83 16.85
N LYS A 42 4.88 7.17 16.04
CA LYS A 42 6.34 7.25 16.18
C LYS A 42 6.87 8.66 15.99
N CYS A 43 6.38 9.35 14.96
CA CYS A 43 6.87 10.67 14.63
C CYS A 43 6.24 11.77 15.50
N LYS A 44 5.18 11.45 16.26
CA LYS A 44 4.35 12.38 17.03
C LYS A 44 3.92 13.61 16.21
N LYS A 45 3.79 13.46 14.90
CA LYS A 45 3.47 14.54 13.96
C LYS A 45 2.59 14.03 12.82
N LYS A 46 1.79 14.94 12.27
CA LYS A 46 1.08 14.70 11.01
C LYS A 46 2.08 14.67 9.86
N GLY A 47 1.91 13.70 8.97
CA GLY A 47 2.74 13.57 7.79
C GLY A 47 2.06 12.74 6.71
N LEU A 48 2.63 12.78 5.52
CA LEU A 48 2.21 11.92 4.42
C LEU A 48 2.61 10.48 4.73
N GLY A 49 1.66 9.57 4.57
CA GLY A 49 1.86 8.13 4.57
C GLY A 49 0.99 7.50 3.49
N PHE A 50 0.97 6.17 3.46
CA PHE A 50 0.25 5.39 2.48
C PHE A 50 -0.72 4.46 3.18
N SER A 51 -1.98 4.51 2.76
CA SER A 51 -2.99 3.55 3.17
C SER A 51 -3.16 2.50 2.07
N PHE A 52 -2.95 1.26 2.45
CA PHE A 52 -3.04 0.09 1.59
C PHE A 52 -4.42 -0.55 1.66
N LYS A 53 -4.94 -0.92 0.50
CA LYS A 53 -6.15 -1.72 0.31
C LYS A 53 -5.91 -2.75 -0.79
N THR A 54 -6.62 -3.86 -0.75
CA THR A 54 -6.57 -4.91 -1.76
C THR A 54 -7.98 -5.09 -2.30
N LEU A 55 -8.09 -5.06 -3.61
CA LEU A 55 -9.32 -5.27 -4.35
C LEU A 55 -9.29 -6.68 -4.95
N ASP A 56 -10.43 -7.36 -4.98
CA ASP A 56 -10.59 -8.59 -5.75
C ASP A 56 -10.82 -8.29 -7.24
N SER A 57 -11.07 -9.32 -8.05
CA SER A 57 -11.31 -9.20 -9.48
C SER A 57 -12.54 -8.38 -9.84
N ARG A 58 -13.51 -8.27 -8.92
CA ARG A 58 -14.73 -7.46 -9.06
C ARG A 58 -14.51 -6.01 -8.65
N GLY A 59 -13.38 -5.69 -8.03
CA GLY A 59 -13.07 -4.38 -7.48
C GLY A 59 -13.59 -4.18 -6.06
N ASP A 60 -14.08 -5.23 -5.40
CA ASP A 60 -14.50 -5.19 -4.00
C ASP A 60 -13.29 -5.23 -3.06
N GLN A 61 -13.34 -4.44 -1.99
CA GLN A 61 -12.27 -4.40 -1.00
C GLN A 61 -12.27 -5.68 -0.17
N LEU A 62 -11.14 -6.37 -0.12
CA LEU A 62 -10.93 -7.51 0.77
C LEU A 62 -10.89 -7.02 2.23
N GLY A 63 -11.79 -7.51 3.09
CA GLY A 63 -12.07 -6.92 4.41
C GLY A 63 -10.88 -6.73 5.37
N LYS A 64 -9.77 -7.48 5.23
CA LYS A 64 -8.56 -7.30 6.05
C LYS A 64 -7.53 -6.32 5.44
N SER A 65 -7.83 -5.72 4.31
CA SER A 65 -6.90 -4.87 3.56
C SER A 65 -7.08 -3.39 3.94
N GLY A 66 -6.22 -2.92 4.85
CA GLY A 66 -6.35 -1.57 5.44
C GLY A 66 -5.11 -1.11 6.21
N ALA A 67 -3.91 -1.53 5.79
CA ALA A 67 -2.68 -1.21 6.51
C ALA A 67 -2.22 0.22 6.21
N TYR A 68 -1.71 0.93 7.21
CA TYR A 68 -1.06 2.23 7.02
C TYR A 68 0.46 2.09 7.07
N TRP A 69 1.17 2.94 6.33
CA TRP A 69 2.61 3.06 6.36
C TRP A 69 3.08 4.51 6.29
N CYS A 70 3.94 4.89 7.23
CA CYS A 70 4.58 6.19 7.24
C CYS A 70 5.90 6.14 6.46
N SER A 71 5.92 6.78 5.29
CA SER A 71 7.13 6.86 4.44
C SER A 71 8.30 7.62 5.08
N LYS A 72 8.06 8.43 6.12
CA LYS A 72 9.10 9.18 6.85
C LYS A 72 9.90 8.36 7.86
N CYS A 73 9.25 7.46 8.60
CA CYS A 73 9.90 6.71 9.69
C CYS A 73 9.79 5.18 9.55
N GLY A 74 9.07 4.71 8.53
CA GLY A 74 8.79 3.30 8.32
C GLY A 74 7.80 2.69 9.30
N GLU A 75 7.09 3.49 10.10
CA GLU A 75 6.05 2.95 10.99
C GLU A 75 4.87 2.39 10.19
N GLY A 76 4.36 1.23 10.62
CA GLY A 76 3.29 0.53 9.94
C GLY A 76 3.81 -0.57 9.01
N MET A 77 3.02 -0.90 7.99
CA MET A 77 3.31 -2.03 7.09
C MET A 77 3.88 -1.53 5.77
N ASP A 78 5.18 -1.68 5.57
CA ASP A 78 5.83 -1.29 4.33
C ASP A 78 5.26 -2.04 3.11
N PRO A 79 5.41 -1.51 1.87
CA PRO A 79 4.80 -2.11 0.69
C PRO A 79 5.24 -3.55 0.40
N LYS A 80 6.44 -3.96 0.83
CA LYS A 80 6.92 -5.33 0.66
C LYS A 80 6.28 -6.26 1.70
N ALA A 81 6.19 -5.83 2.95
CA ALA A 81 5.47 -6.56 4.00
C ALA A 81 3.98 -6.70 3.67
N TYR A 82 3.36 -5.63 3.16
CA TYR A 82 1.97 -5.66 2.74
C TYR A 82 1.74 -6.62 1.56
N GLU A 83 2.65 -6.65 0.58
CA GLU A 83 2.58 -7.63 -0.50
C GLU A 83 2.67 -9.08 0.01
N GLN A 84 3.54 -9.35 0.98
CA GLN A 84 3.60 -10.69 1.58
C GLN A 84 2.32 -11.01 2.33
N PHE A 85 1.81 -10.10 3.16
CA PHE A 85 0.53 -10.25 3.85
C PHE A 85 -0.60 -10.57 2.87
N VAL A 86 -0.68 -9.84 1.74
CA VAL A 86 -1.70 -10.11 0.74
C VAL A 86 -1.54 -11.51 0.13
N LYS A 87 -0.31 -11.92 -0.19
CA LYS A 87 -0.03 -13.26 -0.72
C LYS A 87 -0.32 -14.40 0.26
N THR A 88 -0.11 -14.19 1.56
CA THR A 88 -0.14 -15.25 2.60
C THR A 88 -1.41 -15.26 3.44
N GLU A 89 -2.10 -14.12 3.59
CA GLU A 89 -3.28 -14.00 4.46
C GLU A 89 -4.57 -13.70 3.69
N LEU A 90 -4.46 -13.13 2.48
CA LEU A 90 -5.62 -12.72 1.68
C LEU A 90 -5.85 -13.58 0.43
N ILE A 91 -4.78 -14.00 -0.24
CA ILE A 91 -4.86 -14.71 -1.53
C ILE A 91 -4.61 -16.20 -1.39
N THR A 92 -3.93 -16.65 -0.33
CA THR A 92 -3.61 -18.06 -0.16
C THR A 92 -4.90 -18.85 -0.09
N PRO A 93 -5.13 -19.80 -1.01
CA PRO A 93 -6.09 -20.85 -0.76
C PRO A 93 -5.55 -21.64 0.43
N GLU A 94 -6.38 -21.89 1.43
CA GLU A 94 -6.15 -23.04 2.32
C GLU A 94 -5.86 -24.25 1.40
N MET A 95 -4.66 -24.81 1.51
CA MET A 95 -4.30 -26.07 0.85
C MET A 95 -5.02 -27.23 1.52
#